data_AF-A0A6B3GUT8-F1
#
_entry.id   AF-A0A6B3GUT8-F1
#
_cell.length_a   1.000
_cell.length_b   1.000
_cell.length_c   1.000
_cell.angle_alpha   90.00
_cell.angle_beta   90.00
_cell.angle_gamma   90.00
#
_symmetry.space_group_name_H-M   'P 1'
#
loop_
_entity.id
_entity.type
_entity.pdbx_description
1 polymer ?
#
loop_
_entity_poly.entity_id
_entity_poly.type
_entity_poly.pdbx_seq_one_letter_code
_entity_poly.pdbx_strand_id
1 'polypeptide(L)'
;GNAHFEDTRRREKELRERGIHFVGVGISGGEEGALNGPSIMPGGSPESYASLGPMLEKIAAQAKDGTPCTAHIGPDGAGHFVKMVHNGIEYADMQLIAEAYDLLRAVAGYSPAQIADVFRTWNTGRLDSYLIEITAEVLAHTDAATGKPFVDIVQDRAEQKGTGRWTVQIALDLGVPVSGIAEAVFARSLSGHADLREAARGLPGPTPEPLDEAAAAAFADRVEQALYASKIVSYTQG
;
A
#
# COMPACT_ATOMS: atom_id res chain seq x y z
N GLY A 1 0.32 16.71 -7.48
CA GLY A 1 1.20 15.53 -7.53
C GLY A 1 1.77 15.29 -6.14
N ASN A 2 2.24 14.07 -5.82
CA ASN A 2 2.72 13.74 -4.48
C ASN A 2 3.83 14.70 -4.03
N ALA A 3 3.51 15.57 -3.07
CA ALA A 3 4.42 16.55 -2.49
C ALA A 3 4.40 16.41 -0.97
N HIS A 4 5.49 16.80 -0.31
CA HIS A 4 5.51 16.88 1.14
C HIS A 4 4.48 17.93 1.60
N PHE A 5 3.73 17.64 2.66
CA PHE A 5 2.63 18.51 3.09
C PHE A 5 3.13 19.89 3.55
N GLU A 6 4.32 19.97 4.16
CA GLU A 6 4.92 21.25 4.58
C GLU A 6 5.27 22.16 3.40
N ASP A 7 5.72 21.59 2.28
CA ASP A 7 5.94 22.39 1.05
C ASP A 7 4.63 23.00 0.57
N THR A 8 3.52 22.27 0.74
CA THR A 8 2.18 22.74 0.39
C THR A 8 1.75 23.87 1.30
N ARG A 9 1.96 23.73 2.62
CA ARG A 9 1.69 24.80 3.60
C ARG A 9 2.50 26.06 3.29
N ARG A 10 3.79 25.92 2.95
CA ARG A 10 4.65 27.03 2.55
C ARG A 10 4.12 27.73 1.30
N ARG A 11 3.84 26.96 0.24
CA ARG A 11 3.32 27.49 -1.04
C ARG A 11 1.97 28.17 -0.88
N GLU A 12 1.07 27.57 -0.10
CA GLU A 12 -0.25 28.15 0.18
C GLU A 12 -0.12 29.50 0.88
N LYS A 13 0.72 29.58 1.92
CA LYS A 13 0.95 30.83 2.64
C LYS A 13 1.50 31.93 1.72
N GLU A 14 2.55 31.62 0.94
CA GLU A 14 3.19 32.58 0.01
C GLU A 14 2.24 33.11 -1.07
N LEU A 15 1.32 32.26 -1.55
CA LEU A 15 0.34 32.63 -2.56
C LEU A 15 -0.84 33.40 -1.98
N ARG A 16 -1.29 33.03 -0.77
CA ARG A 16 -2.35 33.75 -0.05
C ARG A 16 -1.98 35.19 0.24
N GLU A 17 -0.71 35.47 0.57
CA GLU A 17 -0.19 36.84 0.75
C GLU A 17 -0.31 37.71 -0.52
N ARG A 18 -0.51 37.08 -1.69
CA ARG A 18 -0.71 37.75 -2.99
C ARG A 18 -2.16 37.70 -3.47
N GLY A 19 -3.09 37.25 -2.61
CA GLY A 19 -4.50 37.05 -2.98
C GLY A 19 -4.74 35.88 -3.92
N ILE A 20 -3.82 34.90 -3.98
CA ILE A 20 -3.94 33.71 -4.83
C ILE A 20 -4.26 32.50 -3.97
N HIS A 21 -5.33 31.78 -4.32
CA HIS A 21 -5.67 30.50 -3.70
C HIS A 21 -4.74 29.38 -4.19
N PHE A 22 -4.34 28.49 -3.29
CA PHE A 22 -3.55 27.30 -3.60
C PHE A 22 -4.17 26.08 -2.95
N VAL A 23 -4.22 24.97 -3.69
CA VAL A 23 -4.83 23.72 -3.24
C VAL A 23 -3.84 22.58 -3.44
N GLY A 24 -3.48 21.91 -2.35
CA GLY A 24 -2.72 20.67 -2.39
C GLY A 24 -3.66 19.49 -2.55
N VAL A 25 -3.59 18.79 -3.68
CA VAL A 25 -4.51 17.68 -3.99
C VAL A 25 -3.73 16.37 -4.10
N GLY A 26 -4.00 15.47 -3.16
CA GLY A 26 -3.62 14.07 -3.28
C GLY A 26 -4.51 13.34 -4.29
N ILE A 27 -3.93 12.54 -5.17
CA ILE A 27 -4.68 11.72 -6.15
C ILE A 27 -4.17 10.28 -6.07
N SER A 28 -5.05 9.29 -5.90
CA SER A 28 -4.69 7.86 -5.89
C SER A 28 -5.57 7.04 -6.83
N GLY A 29 -5.02 5.97 -7.41
CA GLY A 29 -5.68 5.12 -8.42
C GLY A 29 -4.81 4.68 -9.60
N GLY A 30 -3.55 5.11 -9.68
CA GLY A 30 -2.67 4.79 -10.81
C GLY A 30 -3.14 5.41 -12.12
N GLU A 31 -2.63 4.91 -13.24
CA GLU A 31 -2.98 5.43 -14.58
C GLU A 31 -4.44 5.15 -14.94
N GLU A 32 -4.91 3.93 -14.67
CA GLU A 32 -6.29 3.52 -14.95
C GLU A 32 -7.30 4.26 -14.06
N GLY A 33 -7.03 4.37 -12.76
CA GLY A 33 -7.87 5.13 -11.85
C GLY A 33 -7.90 6.62 -12.21
N ALA A 34 -6.79 7.20 -12.70
CA ALA A 34 -6.81 8.58 -13.17
C ALA A 34 -7.73 8.78 -14.39
N LEU A 35 -7.89 7.77 -15.25
CA LEU A 35 -8.79 7.81 -16.40
C LEU A 35 -10.25 7.58 -16.02
N ASN A 36 -10.50 6.59 -15.15
CA ASN A 36 -11.84 6.06 -14.89
C ASN A 36 -12.50 6.63 -13.62
N GLY A 37 -11.71 7.23 -12.73
CA GLY A 37 -12.18 7.80 -11.47
C GLY A 37 -11.19 7.51 -10.34
N PRO A 38 -10.41 8.50 -9.88
CA PRO A 38 -9.46 8.29 -8.78
C PRO A 38 -10.10 8.65 -7.43
N SER A 39 -9.40 8.34 -6.35
CA SER A 39 -9.61 9.00 -5.06
C SER A 39 -8.90 10.34 -5.04
N ILE A 40 -9.59 11.41 -4.63
CA ILE A 40 -9.10 12.79 -4.68
C ILE A 40 -9.18 13.41 -3.29
N MET A 41 -8.07 13.97 -2.82
CA MET A 41 -7.89 14.44 -1.45
C MET A 41 -7.47 15.93 -1.46
N PRO A 42 -8.38 16.88 -1.73
CA PRO A 42 -8.06 18.30 -1.78
C PRO A 42 -7.93 18.91 -0.38
N GLY A 43 -6.79 19.57 -0.13
CA GLY A 43 -6.54 20.46 1.00
C GLY A 43 -6.34 21.90 0.53
N GLY A 44 -6.92 22.86 1.26
CA GLY A 44 -6.94 24.28 0.89
C GLY A 44 -8.07 25.01 1.62
N SER A 45 -8.30 26.28 1.26
CA SER A 45 -9.36 27.06 1.90
C SER A 45 -10.76 26.57 1.50
N PRO A 46 -11.81 26.78 2.34
CA PRO A 46 -13.19 26.46 1.98
C PRO A 46 -13.65 27.11 0.67
N GLU A 47 -13.20 28.33 0.38
CA GLU A 47 -13.50 29.06 -0.87
C GLU A 47 -12.90 28.35 -2.08
N SER A 48 -11.68 27.81 -1.93
CA SER A 48 -11.01 27.06 -2.98
C SER A 48 -11.76 25.76 -3.28
N TYR A 49 -12.27 25.08 -2.24
CA TYR A 49 -13.09 23.89 -2.41
C TYR A 49 -14.47 24.21 -2.99
N ALA A 50 -15.11 25.32 -2.61
CA ALA A 50 -16.38 25.74 -3.20
C ALA A 50 -16.26 25.96 -4.72
N SER A 51 -15.09 26.37 -5.21
CA SER A 51 -14.81 26.52 -6.64
C SER A 51 -14.48 25.19 -7.34
N LEU A 52 -13.62 24.35 -6.75
CA LEU A 52 -13.10 23.14 -7.40
C LEU A 52 -13.94 21.88 -7.16
N GLY A 53 -14.57 21.78 -5.98
CA GLY A 53 -15.29 20.61 -5.47
C GLY A 53 -16.27 20.00 -6.47
N PRO A 54 -17.17 20.78 -7.11
CA PRO A 54 -18.14 20.24 -8.06
C PRO A 54 -17.51 19.56 -9.29
N MET A 55 -16.29 19.95 -9.68
CA MET A 55 -15.55 19.28 -10.76
C MET A 55 -14.85 18.02 -10.23
N LEU A 56 -14.20 18.11 -9.06
CA LEU A 56 -13.54 16.97 -8.42
C LEU A 56 -14.52 15.82 -8.13
N GLU A 57 -15.71 16.13 -7.64
CA GLU A 57 -16.78 15.16 -7.35
C GLU A 57 -17.28 14.43 -8.60
N LYS A 58 -17.30 15.11 -9.76
CA LYS A 58 -17.71 14.52 -11.04
C LYS A 58 -16.69 13.56 -11.62
N ILE A 59 -15.40 13.80 -11.39
CA ILE A 59 -14.31 12.99 -11.94
C ILE A 59 -13.80 11.92 -10.97
N ALA A 60 -14.17 11.99 -9.69
CA ALA A 60 -13.79 10.99 -8.70
C ALA A 60 -14.50 9.65 -8.93
N ALA A 61 -13.88 8.56 -8.45
CA ALA A 61 -14.58 7.28 -8.31
C ALA A 61 -15.86 7.44 -7.48
N GLN A 62 -16.85 6.58 -7.71
CA GLN A 62 -18.07 6.50 -6.89
C GLN A 62 -17.98 5.27 -5.98
N ALA A 63 -18.21 5.44 -4.69
CA ALA A 63 -18.33 4.35 -3.74
C ALA A 63 -19.61 3.54 -4.00
N LYS A 64 -19.75 2.37 -3.35
CA LYS A 64 -20.93 1.48 -3.53
C LYS A 64 -22.26 2.16 -3.19
N ASP A 65 -22.24 3.16 -2.32
CA ASP A 65 -23.41 3.95 -1.93
C ASP A 65 -23.67 5.18 -2.83
N GLY A 66 -22.85 5.38 -3.87
CA GLY A 66 -22.92 6.52 -4.78
C GLY A 66 -22.23 7.78 -4.27
N THR A 67 -21.53 7.73 -3.14
CA THR A 67 -20.73 8.85 -2.64
C THR A 67 -19.47 9.02 -3.49
N PRO A 68 -19.13 10.22 -3.99
CA PRO A 68 -17.88 10.43 -4.70
C PRO A 68 -16.69 10.29 -3.75
N CYS A 69 -15.62 9.65 -4.21
CA CYS A 69 -14.38 9.41 -3.46
C CYS A 69 -13.50 10.67 -3.36
N THR A 70 -14.11 11.78 -2.93
CA THR A 70 -13.47 13.06 -2.67
C THR A 70 -14.21 13.80 -1.56
N ALA A 71 -13.48 14.54 -0.75
CA ALA A 71 -14.03 15.43 0.27
C ALA A 71 -13.07 16.59 0.51
N HIS A 72 -13.56 17.72 1.01
CA HIS A 72 -12.67 18.77 1.49
C HIS A 72 -11.95 18.27 2.74
N ILE A 73 -10.66 17.94 2.60
CA ILE A 73 -9.90 17.30 3.67
C ILE A 73 -9.60 18.27 4.82
N GLY A 74 -9.35 19.52 4.49
CA GLY A 74 -8.98 20.54 5.47
C GLY A 74 -8.18 21.68 4.84
N PRO A 75 -7.58 22.55 5.66
CA PRO A 75 -6.79 23.68 5.18
C PRO A 75 -5.47 23.23 4.53
N ASP A 76 -4.78 24.21 3.93
CA ASP A 76 -3.36 24.16 3.57
C ASP A 76 -2.85 22.84 2.95
N GLY A 77 -2.00 22.10 3.67
CA GLY A 77 -1.36 20.86 3.24
C GLY A 77 -2.14 19.59 3.59
N ALA A 78 -3.34 19.70 4.18
CA ALA A 78 -4.07 18.55 4.71
C ALA A 78 -4.33 17.44 3.67
N GLY A 79 -4.66 17.82 2.43
CA GLY A 79 -4.87 16.88 1.34
C GLY A 79 -3.62 16.04 0.99
N HIS A 80 -2.45 16.68 0.96
CA HIS A 80 -1.19 15.96 0.76
C HIS A 80 -0.75 15.17 2.00
N PHE A 81 -1.13 15.60 3.21
CA PHE A 81 -0.90 14.84 4.44
C PHE A 81 -1.69 13.52 4.41
N VAL A 82 -2.99 13.56 4.11
CA VAL A 82 -3.81 12.34 3.98
C VAL A 82 -3.28 11.43 2.88
N LYS A 83 -2.83 11.98 1.74
CA LYS A 83 -2.22 11.17 0.68
C LYS A 83 -0.92 10.48 1.10
N MET A 84 -0.10 11.16 1.91
CA MET A 84 1.11 10.60 2.49
C MET A 84 0.78 9.42 3.41
N VAL A 85 -0.17 9.60 4.35
CA VAL A 85 -0.64 8.53 5.24
C VAL A 85 -1.22 7.35 4.44
N HIS A 86 -2.04 7.62 3.42
CA HIS A 86 -2.55 6.60 2.50
C HIS A 86 -1.43 5.76 1.88
N ASN A 87 -0.33 6.38 1.40
CA ASN A 87 0.81 5.62 0.89
C ASN A 87 1.58 4.87 2.00
N GLY A 88 1.55 5.34 3.24
CA GLY A 88 2.09 4.58 4.38
C GLY A 88 1.28 3.30 4.64
N ILE A 89 -0.04 3.40 4.68
CA ILE A 89 -0.95 2.25 4.84
C ILE A 89 -0.78 1.27 3.67
N GLU A 90 -0.67 1.78 2.44
CA GLU A 90 -0.39 0.97 1.24
C GLU A 90 0.91 0.16 1.39
N TYR A 91 1.97 0.74 1.96
CA TYR A 91 3.23 0.03 2.18
C TYR A 91 3.06 -1.13 3.16
N ALA A 92 2.34 -0.91 4.26
CA ALA A 92 2.05 -1.95 5.23
C ALA A 92 1.19 -3.07 4.62
N ASP A 93 0.14 -2.74 3.88
CA ASP A 93 -0.69 -3.72 3.20
C ASP A 93 0.10 -4.60 2.23
N MET A 94 0.94 -3.99 1.39
CA MET A 94 1.81 -4.73 0.46
C MET A 94 2.79 -5.63 1.20
N GLN A 95 3.36 -5.17 2.32
CA GLN A 95 4.30 -5.95 3.12
C GLN A 95 3.61 -7.14 3.80
N LEU A 96 2.42 -6.93 4.38
CA LEU A 96 1.63 -8.01 5.00
C LEU A 96 1.21 -9.07 3.97
N ILE A 97 0.86 -8.65 2.75
CA ILE A 97 0.57 -9.55 1.64
C ILE A 97 1.83 -10.34 1.24
N ALA A 98 2.99 -9.68 1.17
CA ALA A 98 4.26 -10.33 0.85
C ALA A 98 4.65 -11.37 1.92
N GLU A 99 4.42 -11.09 3.20
CA GLU A 99 4.63 -12.05 4.29
C GLU A 99 3.65 -13.23 4.22
N ALA A 100 2.38 -12.98 3.90
CA ALA A 100 1.41 -14.06 3.67
C ALA A 100 1.85 -14.96 2.50
N TYR A 101 2.31 -14.37 1.40
CA TYR A 101 2.91 -15.11 0.28
C TYR A 101 4.12 -15.94 0.74
N ASP A 102 5.06 -15.36 1.47
CA ASP A 102 6.27 -16.04 1.93
C ASP A 102 5.94 -17.21 2.88
N LEU A 103 5.00 -17.03 3.81
CA LEU A 103 4.54 -18.10 4.70
C LEU A 103 3.87 -19.25 3.93
N LEU A 104 3.00 -18.96 2.96
CA LEU A 104 2.37 -19.99 2.13
C LEU A 104 3.39 -20.71 1.25
N ARG A 105 4.42 -20.00 0.77
CA ARG A 105 5.48 -20.54 -0.08
C ARG A 105 6.44 -21.42 0.72
N ALA A 106 6.98 -20.90 1.81
CA ALA A 106 8.06 -21.52 2.58
C ALA A 106 7.57 -22.55 3.62
N VAL A 107 6.37 -22.37 4.17
CA VAL A 107 5.82 -23.24 5.22
C VAL A 107 4.74 -24.17 4.68
N ALA A 108 3.75 -23.66 3.95
CA ALA A 108 2.70 -24.49 3.36
C ALA A 108 3.15 -25.23 2.09
N GLY A 109 4.31 -24.86 1.52
CA GLY A 109 4.89 -25.50 0.35
C GLY A 109 4.14 -25.24 -0.96
N TYR A 110 3.30 -24.20 -1.02
CA TYR A 110 2.47 -23.92 -2.19
C TYR A 110 3.28 -23.34 -3.36
N SER A 111 2.90 -23.74 -4.58
CA SER A 111 3.36 -23.10 -5.82
C SER A 111 2.74 -21.72 -6.00
N PRO A 112 3.32 -20.79 -6.79
CA PRO A 112 2.74 -19.47 -7.01
C PRO A 112 1.32 -19.56 -7.58
N ALA A 113 1.06 -20.55 -8.44
CA ALA A 113 -0.29 -20.80 -8.97
C ALA A 113 -1.28 -21.23 -7.88
N GLN A 114 -0.89 -22.11 -6.96
CA GLN A 114 -1.73 -22.49 -5.82
C GLN A 114 -1.99 -21.31 -4.89
N ILE A 115 -0.97 -20.48 -4.64
CA ILE A 115 -1.12 -19.26 -3.83
C ILE A 115 -2.07 -18.28 -4.55
N ALA A 116 -1.99 -18.14 -5.87
CA ALA A 116 -2.93 -17.32 -6.64
C ALA A 116 -4.39 -17.76 -6.40
N ASP A 117 -4.67 -19.06 -6.38
CA ASP A 117 -6.01 -19.59 -6.08
C ASP A 117 -6.46 -19.27 -4.65
N VAL A 118 -5.56 -19.39 -3.67
CA VAL A 118 -5.83 -18.99 -2.27
C VAL A 118 -6.20 -17.51 -2.19
N PHE A 119 -5.42 -16.62 -2.82
CA PHE A 119 -5.71 -15.18 -2.84
C PHE A 119 -7.01 -14.86 -3.59
N ARG A 120 -7.35 -15.58 -4.67
CA ARG A 120 -8.68 -15.46 -5.32
C ARG A 120 -9.80 -15.80 -4.37
N THR A 121 -9.67 -16.88 -3.59
CA THR A 121 -10.66 -17.24 -2.57
C THR A 121 -10.78 -16.16 -1.51
N TRP A 122 -9.66 -15.67 -0.95
CA TRP A 122 -9.66 -14.60 0.04
C TRP A 122 -10.31 -13.31 -0.46
N ASN A 123 -10.16 -12.99 -1.75
CA ASN A 123 -10.77 -11.81 -2.37
C ASN A 123 -12.30 -11.90 -2.50
N THR A 124 -12.90 -13.08 -2.32
CA THR A 124 -14.37 -13.23 -2.25
C THR A 124 -14.93 -13.03 -0.83
N GLY A 125 -14.04 -12.88 0.16
CA GLY A 125 -14.37 -12.77 1.57
C GLY A 125 -14.00 -11.42 2.17
N ARG A 126 -13.58 -11.44 3.44
CA ARG A 126 -13.27 -10.23 4.22
C ARG A 126 -12.03 -9.46 3.74
N LEU A 127 -11.20 -10.09 2.91
CA LEU A 127 -9.99 -9.51 2.35
C LEU A 127 -10.22 -8.92 0.95
N ASP A 128 -11.46 -8.90 0.45
CA ASP A 128 -11.87 -8.24 -0.81
C ASP A 128 -11.21 -6.84 -0.91
N SER A 129 -10.21 -6.75 -1.79
CA SER A 129 -9.46 -5.52 -2.03
C SER A 129 -8.63 -5.61 -3.30
N TYR A 130 -8.41 -4.46 -3.93
CA TYR A 130 -7.60 -4.32 -5.13
C TYR A 130 -6.20 -4.95 -5.00
N LEU A 131 -5.52 -4.78 -3.85
CA LEU A 131 -4.18 -5.35 -3.65
C LEU A 131 -4.19 -6.89 -3.59
N ILE A 132 -5.25 -7.51 -3.05
CA ILE A 132 -5.40 -8.96 -3.02
C ILE A 132 -5.71 -9.49 -4.43
N GLU A 133 -6.58 -8.80 -5.16
CA GLU A 133 -6.91 -9.10 -6.56
C GLU A 133 -5.67 -9.13 -7.45
N ILE A 134 -4.91 -8.02 -7.52
CA ILE A 134 -3.72 -7.94 -8.37
C ILE A 134 -2.62 -8.89 -7.92
N THR A 135 -2.56 -9.25 -6.63
CA THR A 135 -1.61 -10.25 -6.13
C THR A 135 -1.91 -11.61 -6.75
N ALA A 136 -3.18 -12.02 -6.80
CA ALA A 136 -3.57 -13.26 -7.46
C ALA A 136 -3.25 -13.25 -8.97
N GLU A 137 -3.44 -12.11 -9.65
CA GLU A 137 -3.10 -11.97 -11.06
C GLU A 137 -1.58 -12.08 -11.31
N VAL A 138 -0.78 -11.37 -10.52
CA VAL A 138 0.70 -11.40 -10.61
C VAL A 138 1.24 -12.80 -10.35
N LEU A 139 0.71 -13.51 -9.35
CA LEU A 139 1.16 -14.86 -9.01
C LEU A 139 0.76 -15.91 -10.06
N ALA A 140 -0.31 -15.68 -10.80
CA ALA A 140 -0.73 -16.53 -11.92
C ALA A 140 0.04 -16.23 -13.22
N HIS A 141 0.75 -15.10 -13.29
CA HIS A 141 1.48 -14.71 -14.49
C HIS A 141 2.71 -15.60 -14.69
N THR A 142 2.82 -16.16 -15.90
CA THR A 142 3.99 -16.93 -16.34
C THR A 142 4.80 -16.08 -17.31
N ASP A 143 6.11 -15.98 -17.08
CA ASP A 143 7.00 -15.29 -17.98
C ASP A 143 7.14 -16.05 -19.31
N ALA A 144 6.88 -15.37 -20.43
CA ALA A 144 6.87 -16.00 -21.74
C ALA A 144 8.26 -16.43 -22.23
N ALA A 145 9.34 -15.79 -21.76
CA ALA A 145 10.69 -16.08 -22.19
C ALA A 145 11.30 -17.30 -21.49
N THR A 146 11.02 -17.46 -20.19
CA THR A 146 11.59 -18.50 -19.34
C THR A 146 10.63 -19.66 -19.06
N GLY A 147 9.31 -19.44 -19.23
CA GLY A 147 8.27 -20.40 -18.86
C GLY A 147 8.09 -20.57 -17.34
N LYS A 148 8.75 -19.75 -16.53
CA LYS A 148 8.67 -19.78 -15.06
C LYS A 148 7.57 -18.84 -14.55
N PRO A 149 7.05 -19.05 -13.32
CA PRO A 149 6.23 -18.03 -12.66
C PRO A 149 6.99 -16.69 -12.63
N PHE A 150 6.35 -15.62 -13.08
CA PHE A 150 7.00 -14.31 -13.22
C PHE A 150 7.57 -13.82 -11.89
N VAL A 151 6.84 -14.03 -10.79
CA VAL A 151 7.28 -13.67 -9.43
C VAL A 151 8.64 -14.29 -9.05
N ASP A 152 8.96 -15.48 -9.57
CA ASP A 152 10.22 -16.18 -9.25
C ASP A 152 11.43 -15.61 -10.03
N ILE A 153 11.22 -14.75 -11.04
CA ILE A 153 12.29 -14.12 -11.83
C ILE A 153 12.45 -12.62 -11.57
N VAL A 154 11.53 -12.01 -10.83
CA VAL A 154 11.62 -10.61 -10.41
C VAL A 154 12.69 -10.48 -9.34
N GLN A 155 13.56 -9.48 -9.48
CA GLN A 155 14.58 -9.22 -8.46
C GLN A 155 13.93 -8.72 -7.17
N ASP A 156 14.31 -9.32 -6.04
CA ASP A 156 13.79 -9.06 -4.70
C ASP A 156 14.37 -7.76 -4.08
N ARG A 157 14.24 -6.65 -4.80
CA ARG A 157 14.73 -5.33 -4.42
C ARG A 157 13.60 -4.31 -4.57
N ALA A 158 12.83 -4.13 -3.51
CA ALA A 158 11.70 -3.20 -3.51
C ALA A 158 12.19 -1.75 -3.47
N GLU A 159 11.80 -0.97 -4.48
CA GLU A 159 12.03 0.47 -4.50
C GLU A 159 11.00 1.21 -3.62
N GLN A 160 11.34 2.44 -3.22
CA GLN A 160 10.41 3.38 -2.60
C GLN A 160 10.65 4.80 -3.10
N LYS A 161 9.56 5.55 -3.33
CA LYS A 161 9.59 6.95 -3.81
C LYS A 161 9.56 7.99 -2.69
N GLY A 162 9.63 7.56 -1.42
CA GLY A 162 9.82 8.41 -0.25
C GLY A 162 8.57 8.73 0.57
N THR A 163 7.35 8.58 0.02
CA THR A 163 6.11 8.90 0.75
C THR A 163 5.89 8.03 1.99
N GLY A 164 6.14 6.71 1.91
CA GLY A 164 6.08 5.83 3.08
C GLY A 164 7.08 6.23 4.17
N ARG A 165 8.29 6.63 3.79
CA ARG A 165 9.30 7.16 4.73
C ARG A 165 8.82 8.44 5.42
N TRP A 166 8.17 9.35 4.69
CA TRP A 166 7.64 10.57 5.28
C TRP A 166 6.56 10.29 6.33
N THR A 167 5.69 9.30 6.11
CA THR A 167 4.70 8.86 7.11
C THR A 167 5.36 8.40 8.41
N VAL A 168 6.45 7.64 8.32
CA VAL A 168 7.20 7.17 9.50
C VAL A 168 7.90 8.35 10.21
N GLN A 169 8.53 9.24 9.44
CA GLN A 169 9.21 10.42 9.99
C GLN A 169 8.23 11.32 10.76
N ILE A 170 7.08 11.63 10.16
CA ILE A 170 6.09 12.49 10.83
C ILE A 170 5.48 11.80 12.06
N ALA A 171 5.30 10.49 12.03
CA ALA A 171 4.79 9.75 13.17
C ALA A 171 5.76 9.81 14.36
N LEU A 172 7.07 9.76 14.11
CA LEU A 172 8.10 10.00 15.12
C LEU A 172 8.03 11.42 15.67
N ASP A 173 7.91 12.43 14.80
CA ASP A 173 7.81 13.83 15.20
C ASP A 173 6.56 14.11 16.07
N LEU A 174 5.46 13.41 15.78
CA LEU A 174 4.19 13.51 16.52
C LEU A 174 4.10 12.60 17.75
N GLY A 175 5.05 11.68 17.93
CA GLY A 175 4.99 10.68 19.00
C GLY A 175 3.86 9.66 18.83
N VAL A 176 3.48 9.34 17.60
CA VAL A 176 2.41 8.39 17.26
C VAL A 176 3.01 7.05 16.80
N PRO A 177 2.63 5.92 17.41
CA PRO A 177 3.21 4.61 17.07
C PRO A 177 2.60 4.03 15.78
N VAL A 178 3.37 4.04 14.69
CA VAL A 178 2.99 3.45 13.39
C VAL A 178 3.87 2.24 13.01
N SER A 179 4.02 1.28 13.93
CA SER A 179 5.00 0.19 13.81
C SER A 179 4.85 -0.65 12.52
N GLY A 180 3.63 -0.97 12.10
CA GLY A 180 3.42 -1.77 10.89
C GLY A 180 3.90 -1.06 9.62
N ILE A 181 3.63 0.25 9.54
CA ILE A 181 4.10 1.10 8.44
C ILE A 181 5.63 1.27 8.48
N ALA A 182 6.20 1.43 9.68
CA ALA A 182 7.64 1.55 9.87
C ALA A 182 8.39 0.27 9.43
N GLU A 183 7.93 -0.90 9.86
CA GLU A 183 8.52 -2.17 9.45
C GLU A 183 8.39 -2.41 7.94
N ALA A 184 7.28 -2.00 7.30
CA ALA A 184 7.17 -2.07 5.85
C ALA A 184 8.22 -1.21 5.12
N VAL A 185 8.57 -0.04 5.65
CA VAL A 185 9.66 0.79 5.10
C VAL A 185 11.03 0.14 5.33
N PHE A 186 11.25 -0.48 6.50
CA PHE A 186 12.49 -1.18 6.80
C PHE A 186 12.66 -2.46 5.99
N ALA A 187 11.59 -3.24 5.75
CA ALA A 187 11.61 -4.43 4.91
C ALA A 187 12.03 -4.11 3.47
N ARG A 188 11.52 -3.01 2.89
CA ARG A 188 11.99 -2.51 1.59
C ARG A 188 13.47 -2.16 1.61
N SER A 189 13.91 -1.46 2.66
CA SER A 189 15.32 -1.10 2.84
C SER A 189 16.20 -2.34 2.95
N LEU A 190 15.78 -3.36 3.71
CA LEU A 190 16.46 -4.65 3.84
C LEU A 190 16.57 -5.36 2.48
N SER A 191 15.47 -5.40 1.71
CA SER A 191 15.45 -6.02 0.38
C SER A 191 16.49 -5.39 -0.57
N GLY A 192 16.66 -4.06 -0.49
CA GLY A 192 17.63 -3.30 -1.29
C GLY A 192 19.09 -3.60 -0.96
N HIS A 193 19.41 -4.07 0.25
CA HIS A 193 20.76 -4.46 0.65
C HIS A 193 21.12 -5.89 0.22
N ALA A 194 20.97 -6.18 -1.07
CA ALA A 194 21.13 -7.53 -1.61
C ALA A 194 22.52 -8.14 -1.34
N ASP A 195 23.60 -7.36 -1.43
CA ASP A 195 24.96 -7.86 -1.18
C ASP A 195 25.17 -8.29 0.28
N LEU A 196 24.59 -7.55 1.23
CA LEU A 196 24.61 -7.92 2.65
C LEU A 196 23.78 -9.18 2.91
N ARG A 197 22.61 -9.29 2.27
CA ARG A 197 21.76 -10.49 2.38
C ARG A 197 22.46 -11.71 1.79
N GLU A 198 23.12 -11.56 0.64
CA GLU A 198 23.88 -12.63 0.00
C GLU A 198 25.01 -13.14 0.92
N ALA A 199 25.78 -12.22 1.51
CA ALA A 199 26.82 -12.57 2.48
C ALA A 199 26.28 -13.29 3.73
N ALA A 200 25.00 -13.06 4.08
CA ALA A 200 24.35 -13.66 5.24
C ALA A 200 23.63 -14.99 4.95
N ARG A 201 23.48 -15.43 3.68
CA ARG A 201 22.71 -16.63 3.33
C ARG A 201 23.21 -17.93 3.97
N GLY A 202 24.51 -17.99 4.29
CA GLY A 202 25.13 -19.17 4.92
C GLY A 202 24.96 -19.23 6.44
N LEU A 203 24.31 -18.25 7.07
CA LEU A 203 24.08 -18.27 8.51
C LEU A 203 23.11 -19.40 8.88
N PRO A 204 23.32 -20.08 10.03
CA PRO A 204 22.47 -21.18 10.44
C PRO A 204 21.05 -20.69 10.76
N GLY A 205 20.06 -21.50 10.38
CA GLY A 205 18.65 -21.30 10.68
C GLY A 205 17.93 -22.63 10.92
N PRO A 206 16.67 -22.61 11.37
CA PRO A 206 15.89 -23.82 11.54
C PRO A 206 15.68 -24.52 10.18
N THR A 207 15.68 -25.85 10.18
CA THR A 207 15.28 -26.63 9.01
C THR A 207 13.76 -26.79 9.04
N PRO A 208 13.03 -26.33 8.01
CA PRO A 208 11.57 -26.49 7.98
C PRO A 208 11.19 -27.95 7.76
N GLU A 209 10.20 -28.42 8.52
CA GLU A 209 9.55 -29.71 8.29
C GLU A 209 8.35 -29.52 7.34
N PRO A 210 8.25 -30.29 6.24
CA PRO A 210 7.12 -30.18 5.33
C PRO A 210 5.79 -30.49 6.01
N LEU A 211 4.77 -29.68 5.74
CA LEU A 211 3.40 -29.98 6.13
C LEU A 211 2.77 -30.98 5.16
N ASP A 212 1.92 -31.87 5.68
CA ASP A 212 0.99 -32.61 4.82
C ASP A 212 -0.10 -31.67 4.27
N GLU A 213 -0.88 -32.16 3.31
CA GLU A 213 -1.90 -31.34 2.61
C GLU A 213 -2.94 -30.75 3.57
N ALA A 214 -3.39 -31.52 4.56
CA ALA A 214 -4.41 -31.08 5.52
C ALA A 214 -3.84 -30.01 6.46
N ALA A 215 -2.61 -30.20 6.95
CA ALA A 215 -1.92 -29.23 7.78
C ALA A 215 -1.58 -27.95 7.00
N ALA A 216 -1.18 -28.06 5.73
CA ALA A 216 -0.93 -26.91 4.86
C ALA A 216 -2.19 -26.08 4.63
N ALA A 217 -3.34 -26.72 4.36
CA ALA A 217 -4.62 -26.03 4.22
C ALA A 217 -5.03 -25.33 5.52
N ALA A 218 -4.96 -26.02 6.66
CA ALA A 218 -5.26 -25.43 7.97
C ALA A 218 -4.29 -24.29 8.33
N PHE A 219 -3.05 -24.35 7.86
CA PHE A 219 -2.08 -23.27 8.02
C PHE A 219 -2.45 -22.06 7.17
N ALA A 220 -2.85 -22.26 5.91
CA ALA A 220 -3.31 -21.18 5.03
C ALA A 220 -4.49 -20.40 5.61
N ASP A 221 -5.47 -21.10 6.21
CA ASP A 221 -6.60 -20.45 6.90
C ASP A 221 -6.13 -19.55 8.06
N ARG A 222 -5.10 -19.97 8.80
CA ARG A 222 -4.52 -19.17 9.89
C ARG A 222 -3.77 -17.96 9.35
N VAL A 223 -3.07 -18.11 8.21
CA VAL A 223 -2.41 -16.99 7.53
C VAL A 223 -3.45 -15.96 7.09
N GLU A 224 -4.62 -16.37 6.57
CA GLU A 224 -5.72 -15.44 6.24
C GLU A 224 -6.15 -14.62 7.47
N GLN A 225 -6.38 -15.30 8.60
CA GLN A 225 -6.79 -14.62 9.84
C GLN A 225 -5.71 -13.66 10.34
N ALA A 226 -4.44 -14.08 10.28
CA ALA A 226 -3.31 -13.25 10.67
C ALA A 226 -3.18 -12.02 9.78
N LEU A 227 -3.25 -12.19 8.45
CA LEU A 227 -3.24 -11.11 7.48
C LEU A 227 -4.36 -10.09 7.78
N TYR A 228 -5.59 -10.57 7.95
CA TYR A 228 -6.73 -9.70 8.25
C TYR A 228 -6.57 -8.93 9.58
N ALA A 229 -6.14 -9.62 10.64
CA ALA A 229 -5.90 -8.98 11.94
C ALA A 229 -4.79 -7.92 11.85
N SER A 230 -3.70 -8.23 11.14
CA SER A 230 -2.59 -7.30 10.93
C SER A 230 -2.99 -6.07 10.11
N LYS A 231 -3.85 -6.23 9.10
CA LYS A 231 -4.44 -5.10 8.36
C LYS A 231 -5.23 -4.19 9.30
N ILE A 232 -6.11 -4.74 10.15
CA ILE A 232 -6.86 -3.94 11.13
C ILE A 232 -5.90 -3.12 12.02
N VAL A 233 -4.82 -3.72 12.51
CA VAL A 233 -3.82 -3.03 13.33
C VAL A 233 -3.15 -1.90 12.55
N SER A 234 -2.71 -2.15 11.31
CA SER A 234 -2.07 -1.13 10.48
C SER A 234 -2.99 0.06 10.17
N TYR A 235 -4.26 -0.21 9.84
CA TYR A 235 -5.27 0.84 9.63
C TYR A 235 -5.65 1.57 10.91
N THR A 236 -5.50 0.95 12.09
CA THR A 236 -5.71 1.63 13.39
C THR A 236 -4.55 2.56 13.73
N GLN A 237 -3.35 2.26 13.24
CA GLN A 237 -2.16 3.08 13.45
C GLN A 237 -2.12 4.31 12.55
N GLY A 238 -2.54 4.17 11.29
CA GLY A 238 -2.59 5.27 10.31
C GLY A 238 -3.75 6.23 10.55
#